data_AF-K2AJT7-F1
#
_entry.id   AF-K2AJT7-F1
#
_cell.length_a   1.000
_cell.length_b   1.000
_cell.length_c   1.000
_cell.angle_alpha   90.00
_cell.angle_beta   90.00
_cell.angle_gamma   90.00
#
_symmetry.space_group_name_H-M   'P 1'
#
loop_
_entity.id
_entity.type
_entity.pdbx_description
1 polymer ?
#
loop_
_entity_poly.entity_id
_entity_poly.type
_entity_poly.pdbx_seq_one_letter_code
_entity_poly.pdbx_strand_id
1 'polypeptide(L)'
;MTCDNEERRIKMKRSRDARGEFYSFTAKIPLLVKTTGVRFKIYSKNNIYWLNARGLYAYHPNDYFDFRIIAGNDAPAWVNKSVFYQIFPDRFWHGLSPEEYAAREIQEKKFKRLYGGREVYFRGIEPRLKRWNERPDKKSLGYEFYMGTLGGI
;
A
#
# COMPACT_ATOMS: atom_id res chain seq x y z
N MET A 1 10.25 21.61 -5.62
CA MET A 1 10.50 23.04 -5.33
C MET A 1 11.95 23.18 -4.95
N THR A 2 12.73 23.88 -5.78
CA THR A 2 13.91 24.58 -5.27
C THR A 2 13.45 25.60 -4.22
N CYS A 3 14.31 25.98 -3.29
CA CYS A 3 13.97 26.86 -2.16
C CYS A 3 13.52 28.27 -2.58
N ASP A 4 13.49 28.60 -3.87
CA ASP A 4 13.19 29.91 -4.46
C ASP A 4 11.88 29.96 -5.27
N ASN A 5 11.13 28.86 -5.39
CA ASN A 5 9.91 28.76 -6.21
C ASN A 5 10.12 29.09 -7.71
N GLU A 6 11.35 29.05 -8.22
CA GLU A 6 11.63 29.34 -9.62
C GLU A 6 11.41 28.12 -10.53
N GLU A 7 10.64 28.32 -11.61
CA GLU A 7 10.46 27.31 -12.65
C GLU A 7 11.70 27.19 -13.54
N ARG A 8 12.41 26.07 -13.45
CA ARG A 8 13.49 25.75 -14.40
C ARG A 8 12.96 25.03 -15.62
N ARG A 9 13.20 25.61 -16.81
CA ARG A 9 12.82 25.00 -18.10
C ARG A 9 14.01 24.33 -18.75
N ILE A 10 13.86 23.06 -19.13
CA ILE A 10 14.89 22.28 -19.83
C ILE A 10 14.31 21.86 -21.18
N LYS A 11 14.94 22.30 -22.27
CA LYS A 11 14.52 21.93 -23.62
C LYS A 11 14.84 20.47 -23.88
N MET A 12 13.82 19.69 -24.21
CA MET A 12 13.98 18.29 -24.59
C MET A 12 14.49 18.16 -26.03
N LYS A 13 15.27 17.12 -26.29
CA LYS A 13 15.75 16.75 -27.63
C LYS A 13 14.96 15.55 -28.13
N ARG A 14 14.62 15.54 -29.41
CA ARG A 14 13.98 14.37 -30.03
C ARG A 14 14.97 13.20 -30.05
N SER A 15 14.54 12.05 -29.54
CA SER A 15 15.30 10.79 -29.61
C SER A 15 14.92 10.00 -30.86
N ARG A 16 15.83 9.12 -31.29
CA ARG A 16 15.60 8.13 -32.36
C ARG A 16 14.94 6.85 -31.85
N ASP A 17 14.74 6.71 -30.55
CA ASP A 17 14.22 5.48 -29.91
C ASP A 17 12.71 5.28 -30.06
N ALA A 18 12.03 6.15 -30.81
CA ALA A 18 10.60 6.06 -30.99
C ALA A 18 10.25 4.88 -31.92
N ARG A 19 9.21 4.12 -31.57
CA ARG A 19 8.70 3.01 -32.37
C ARG A 19 7.31 3.34 -32.92
N GLY A 20 7.01 2.88 -34.13
CA GLY A 20 5.71 3.11 -34.78
C GLY A 20 5.46 4.59 -35.10
N GLU A 21 4.26 5.06 -34.77
CA GLU A 21 3.80 6.43 -35.10
C GLU A 21 4.14 7.47 -34.02
N PHE A 22 4.91 7.11 -33.00
CA PHE A 22 5.24 8.00 -31.89
C PHE A 22 6.52 8.80 -32.12
N TYR A 23 6.62 9.95 -31.44
CA TYR A 23 7.87 10.69 -31.26
C TYR A 23 8.35 10.56 -29.82
N SER A 24 9.64 10.29 -29.64
CA SER A 24 10.28 10.24 -28.32
C SER A 24 11.10 11.51 -28.09
N PHE A 25 11.01 12.08 -26.88
CA PHE A 25 11.76 13.26 -26.47
C PHE A 25 12.45 12.98 -25.14
N THR A 26 13.72 13.37 -25.01
CA THR A 26 14.54 13.11 -23.83
C THR A 26 15.26 14.37 -23.35
N ALA A 27 15.39 14.51 -22.03
CA ALA A 27 16.21 15.54 -21.38
C ALA A 27 16.89 14.98 -20.14
N LYS A 28 18.01 15.58 -19.74
CA LYS A 28 18.67 15.33 -18.45
C LYS A 28 18.29 16.44 -17.49
N ILE A 29 17.77 16.07 -16.32
CA ILE A 29 17.35 17.00 -15.28
C ILE A 29 18.36 16.90 -14.12
N PRO A 30 19.05 17.99 -13.73
CA PRO A 30 19.88 17.98 -12.55
C PRO A 30 19.00 17.89 -11.29
N LEU A 31 19.26 16.89 -10.44
CA LEU A 31 18.53 16.73 -9.18
C LEU A 31 19.20 17.59 -8.12
N LEU A 32 18.67 18.80 -7.92
CA LEU A 32 19.18 19.76 -6.92
C LEU A 32 18.58 19.54 -5.53
N VAL A 33 17.36 18.97 -5.47
CA VAL A 33 16.62 18.73 -4.24
C VAL A 33 16.07 17.29 -4.23
N LYS A 34 15.89 16.73 -3.03
CA LYS A 34 15.45 15.33 -2.83
C LYS A 34 14.15 15.00 -3.59
N THR A 35 13.18 15.91 -3.61
CA THR A 35 11.92 15.74 -4.34
C THR A 35 11.76 16.86 -5.37
N THR A 36 11.79 16.49 -6.65
CA THR A 36 11.68 17.43 -7.77
C THR A 36 10.36 17.18 -8.51
N GLY A 37 9.52 18.21 -8.60
CA GLY A 37 8.30 18.20 -9.41
C GLY A 37 8.65 18.48 -10.87
N VAL A 38 8.02 17.75 -11.80
CA VAL A 38 8.25 17.86 -13.24
C VAL A 38 6.91 17.84 -13.97
N ARG A 39 6.79 18.70 -14.97
CA ARG A 39 5.70 18.70 -15.95
C ARG A 39 6.26 18.95 -17.34
N PHE A 40 5.53 18.53 -18.36
CA PHE A 40 5.93 18.76 -19.74
C PHE A 40 5.15 19.93 -20.32
N LYS A 41 5.88 20.93 -20.85
CA LYS A 41 5.31 21.99 -21.67
C LYS A 41 5.50 21.61 -23.14
N ILE A 42 4.40 21.42 -23.86
CA ILE A 42 4.38 20.91 -25.23
C ILE A 42 3.95 22.04 -26.15
N TYR A 43 4.81 22.38 -27.12
CA TYR A 43 4.46 23.32 -28.18
C TYR A 43 3.97 22.54 -29.39
N SER A 44 2.73 22.80 -29.81
CA SER A 44 2.17 22.37 -31.09
C SER A 44 2.14 23.56 -32.06
N LYS A 45 1.74 23.33 -33.31
CA LYS A 45 1.72 24.36 -34.36
C LYS A 45 0.96 25.62 -33.92
N ASN A 46 -0.18 25.44 -33.25
CA ASN A 46 -1.08 26.55 -32.88
C ASN A 46 -1.34 26.68 -31.37
N ASN A 47 -0.87 25.73 -30.55
CA ASN A 47 -1.27 25.62 -29.14
C ASN A 47 -0.10 25.24 -28.24
N ILE A 48 -0.22 25.61 -26.96
CA ILE A 48 0.66 25.16 -25.89
C ILE A 48 -0.15 24.26 -24.97
N TYR A 49 0.37 23.07 -24.71
CA TYR A 49 -0.21 22.14 -23.75
C TYR A 49 0.73 21.90 -22.58
N TRP A 50 0.15 21.54 -21.45
CA TRP A 50 0.85 21.13 -20.23
C TRP A 50 0.42 19.72 -19.86
N LEU A 51 1.38 18.84 -19.62
CA LEU A 51 1.14 17.45 -19.21
C LEU A 51 1.77 17.22 -17.85
N ASN A 52 0.95 16.77 -16.90
CA ASN A 52 1.37 16.33 -15.57
C ASN A 52 0.75 14.96 -15.23
N ALA A 53 0.88 14.49 -13.99
CA ALA A 53 0.40 13.16 -13.59
C ALA A 53 -1.13 13.02 -13.63
N ARG A 54 -1.87 14.14 -13.60
CA ARG A 54 -3.34 14.15 -13.70
C ARG A 54 -3.83 14.16 -15.16
N GLY A 55 -3.02 14.65 -16.09
CA GLY A 55 -3.35 14.62 -17.52
C GLY A 55 -2.86 15.83 -18.31
N LEU A 56 -3.49 16.05 -19.45
CA LEU A 56 -3.18 17.10 -20.42
C LEU A 56 -4.09 18.32 -20.24
N TYR A 57 -3.50 19.52 -20.30
CA TYR A 57 -4.19 20.79 -20.10
C TYR A 57 -3.82 21.79 -21.20
N ALA A 58 -4.79 22.62 -21.62
CA ALA A 58 -4.58 23.76 -22.52
C ALA A 58 -4.25 25.06 -21.77
N TYR A 59 -4.11 25.00 -20.45
CA TYR A 59 -3.77 26.12 -19.57
C TYR A 59 -2.65 25.69 -18.61
N HIS A 60 -2.05 26.64 -17.90
CA HIS A 60 -1.01 26.34 -16.90
C HIS A 60 -1.62 25.70 -15.65
N PRO A 61 -1.34 24.41 -15.35
CA PRO A 61 -1.91 23.76 -14.17
C PRO A 61 -1.16 24.18 -12.90
N ASN A 62 -1.72 23.87 -11.73
CA ASN A 62 -0.97 23.90 -10.47
C ASN A 62 0.07 22.77 -10.42
N ASP A 63 1.01 22.87 -9.49
CA ASP A 63 2.10 21.91 -9.25
C ASP A 63 1.75 20.71 -8.39
N TYR A 64 0.57 20.75 -7.77
CA TYR A 64 0.09 19.68 -6.91
C TYR A 64 0.12 18.30 -7.58
N PHE A 65 -0.19 18.25 -8.88
CA PHE A 65 -0.24 17.03 -9.69
C PHE A 65 0.97 16.86 -10.63
N ASP A 66 2.09 17.54 -10.37
CA ASP A 66 3.32 17.31 -11.13
C ASP A 66 3.85 15.88 -10.92
N PHE A 67 4.50 15.33 -11.95
CA PHE A 67 5.29 14.11 -11.79
C PHE A 67 6.38 14.36 -10.75
N ARG A 68 6.72 13.36 -9.94
CA ARG A 68 7.73 13.50 -8.89
C ARG A 68 8.91 12.59 -9.15
N ILE A 69 10.10 13.18 -9.12
CA ILE A 69 11.37 12.45 -9.03
C ILE A 69 11.83 12.53 -7.59
N ILE A 70 12.00 11.37 -6.94
CA ILE A 70 12.45 11.27 -5.56
C ILE A 70 13.85 10.63 -5.58
N ALA A 71 14.88 11.42 -5.27
CA ALA A 71 16.26 10.96 -5.26
C ALA A 71 16.59 10.17 -3.99
N GLY A 72 17.31 9.05 -4.12
CA GLY A 72 17.82 8.26 -3.00
C GLY A 72 16.75 7.57 -2.16
N ASN A 73 15.57 7.30 -2.74
CA ASN A 73 14.47 6.63 -2.06
C ASN A 73 13.84 5.57 -2.98
N ASP A 74 14.69 4.70 -3.52
CA ASP A 74 14.23 3.59 -4.34
C ASP A 74 13.49 2.59 -3.46
N ALA A 75 12.25 2.27 -3.84
CA ALA A 75 11.55 1.17 -3.20
C ALA A 75 12.30 -0.14 -3.46
N PRO A 76 12.32 -1.10 -2.51
CA PRO A 76 12.98 -2.39 -2.73
C PRO A 76 12.46 -3.06 -4.00
N ALA A 77 13.38 -3.49 -4.88
CA ALA A 77 13.05 -3.97 -6.23
C ALA A 77 12.18 -5.24 -6.28
N TRP A 78 11.98 -5.92 -5.15
CA TRP A 78 11.07 -7.06 -5.06
C TRP A 78 9.61 -6.62 -4.93
N VAL A 79 9.33 -5.46 -4.29
CA VAL A 79 7.97 -5.01 -3.97
C VAL A 79 7.11 -4.82 -5.22
N ASN A 80 7.66 -4.23 -6.28
CA ASN A 80 6.92 -3.99 -7.53
C ASN A 80 6.72 -5.25 -8.40
N LYS A 81 7.31 -6.38 -8.00
CA LYS A 81 7.19 -7.69 -8.67
C LYS A 81 6.46 -8.71 -7.80
N SER A 82 6.05 -8.33 -6.61
CA SER A 82 5.41 -9.22 -5.65
C SER A 82 3.90 -9.08 -5.68
N VAL A 83 3.23 -10.21 -5.42
CA VAL A 83 1.82 -10.25 -5.05
C VAL A 83 1.75 -10.41 -3.54
N PHE A 84 1.07 -9.49 -2.86
CA PHE A 84 0.93 -9.53 -1.41
C PHE A 84 -0.32 -10.29 -1.00
N TYR A 85 -0.22 -11.10 0.05
CA TYR A 85 -1.35 -11.74 0.72
C TYR A 85 -1.34 -11.33 2.20
N GLN A 86 -2.37 -10.61 2.62
CA GLN A 86 -2.50 -10.16 4.00
C GLN A 86 -3.18 -11.25 4.84
N ILE A 87 -2.48 -11.72 5.86
CA ILE A 87 -2.96 -12.77 6.76
C ILE A 87 -3.42 -12.15 8.08
N PHE A 88 -4.62 -12.51 8.52
CA PHE A 88 -5.07 -12.30 9.89
C PHE A 88 -4.90 -13.61 10.67
N PRO A 89 -3.84 -13.77 11.49
CA PRO A 89 -3.40 -15.07 12.00
C PRO A 89 -4.50 -15.90 12.65
N ASP A 90 -5.31 -15.29 13.53
CA ASP A 90 -6.36 -16.00 14.28
C ASP A 90 -7.42 -16.66 13.38
N ARG A 91 -7.60 -16.18 12.14
CA ARG A 91 -8.61 -16.67 11.18
C ARG A 91 -8.01 -17.34 9.94
N PHE A 92 -6.70 -17.50 9.88
CA PHE A 92 -6.04 -18.06 8.72
C PHE A 92 -6.05 -19.58 8.74
N TRP A 93 -5.40 -20.16 9.76
CA TRP A 93 -5.46 -21.60 10.01
C TRP A 93 -5.11 -21.90 11.47
N HIS A 94 -5.89 -22.78 12.12
CA HIS A 94 -5.70 -23.15 13.53
C HIS A 94 -4.60 -24.18 13.78
N GLY A 95 -4.13 -24.87 12.74
CA GLY A 95 -2.98 -25.77 12.88
C GLY A 95 -3.25 -27.11 13.57
N LEU A 96 -4.51 -27.47 13.84
CA LEU A 96 -4.88 -28.66 14.62
C LEU A 96 -5.33 -29.80 13.71
N SER A 97 -4.98 -31.05 14.06
CA SER A 97 -5.57 -32.24 13.45
C SER A 97 -7.07 -32.35 13.74
N PRO A 98 -7.85 -33.17 13.01
CA PRO A 98 -9.25 -33.40 13.32
C PRO A 98 -9.50 -33.89 14.77
N GLU A 99 -8.63 -34.75 15.29
CA GLU A 99 -8.71 -35.30 16.65
C GLU A 99 -8.41 -34.22 17.70
N GLU A 100 -7.35 -33.44 17.48
CA GLU A 100 -6.99 -32.30 18.34
C GLU A 100 -8.06 -31.21 18.31
N TYR A 101 -8.66 -30.98 17.14
CA TYR A 101 -9.77 -30.04 16.97
C TYR A 101 -11.04 -30.55 17.68
N ALA A 102 -11.30 -31.86 17.65
CA ALA A 102 -12.41 -32.48 18.37
C ALA A 102 -12.22 -32.44 19.90
N ALA A 103 -10.97 -32.45 20.39
CA ALA A 103 -10.60 -32.35 21.80
C ALA A 103 -10.82 -30.92 22.37
N ARG A 104 -12.06 -30.43 22.32
CA ARG A 104 -12.44 -29.05 22.64
C ARG A 104 -12.06 -28.62 24.05
N GLU A 105 -12.17 -29.52 25.03
CA GLU A 105 -11.82 -29.21 26.42
C GLU A 105 -10.36 -28.78 26.57
N ILE A 106 -9.45 -29.35 25.77
CA ILE A 106 -8.03 -28.99 25.79
C ILE A 106 -7.85 -27.56 25.28
N GLN A 107 -8.55 -27.21 24.20
CA GLN A 107 -8.52 -25.86 23.62
C GLN A 107 -9.12 -24.83 24.57
N GLU A 108 -10.22 -25.16 25.24
CA GLU A 108 -10.86 -24.29 26.22
C GLU A 108 -9.98 -24.08 27.46
N LYS A 109 -9.31 -25.13 27.94
CA LYS A 109 -8.30 -25.00 29.01
C LYS A 109 -7.15 -24.09 28.56
N LYS A 110 -6.64 -24.27 27.34
CA LYS A 110 -5.59 -23.41 26.77
C LYS A 110 -6.07 -21.96 26.64
N PHE A 111 -7.30 -21.75 26.17
CA PHE A 111 -7.92 -20.44 26.05
C PHE A 111 -8.05 -19.75 27.41
N LYS A 112 -8.63 -20.43 28.40
CA LYS A 112 -8.75 -19.92 29.77
C LYS A 112 -7.39 -19.64 30.41
N ARG A 113 -6.37 -20.45 30.13
CA ARG A 113 -5.00 -20.18 30.60
C ARG A 113 -4.41 -18.91 29.98
N LEU A 114 -4.65 -18.68 28.69
CA LEU A 114 -4.08 -17.53 27.97
C LEU A 114 -4.86 -16.23 28.19
N TYR A 115 -6.19 -16.32 28.34
CA TYR A 115 -7.09 -15.17 28.31
C TYR A 115 -8.01 -15.06 29.54
N GLY A 116 -8.08 -16.10 30.38
CA GLY A 116 -8.91 -16.09 31.59
C GLY A 116 -8.25 -15.37 32.76
N GLY A 117 -9.07 -14.79 33.63
CA GLY A 117 -8.63 -14.11 34.87
C GLY A 117 -7.91 -12.78 34.66
N ARG A 118 -7.82 -12.30 33.42
CA ARG A 118 -7.28 -10.98 33.08
C ARG A 118 -8.41 -9.95 33.15
N GLU A 119 -8.12 -8.76 33.69
CA GLU A 119 -9.09 -7.66 33.76
C GLU A 119 -9.72 -7.40 32.38
N VAL A 120 -11.03 -7.15 32.39
CA VAL A 120 -11.86 -7.16 31.20
C VAL A 120 -11.34 -6.16 30.17
N TYR A 121 -10.88 -6.69 29.03
CA TYR A 121 -9.96 -5.97 28.14
C TYR A 121 -10.58 -4.79 27.37
N PHE A 122 -11.90 -4.62 27.35
CA PHE A 122 -12.55 -3.41 26.85
C PHE A 122 -14.07 -3.45 27.13
N ARG A 123 -14.63 -2.39 27.70
CA ARG A 123 -16.10 -2.20 27.88
C ARG A 123 -16.85 -3.36 28.56
N GLY A 124 -16.21 -4.12 29.45
CA GLY A 124 -16.89 -5.23 30.14
C GLY A 124 -17.17 -6.45 29.26
N ILE A 125 -16.56 -6.55 28.07
CA ILE A 125 -16.73 -7.71 27.17
C ILE A 125 -15.67 -8.77 27.47
N GLU A 126 -16.13 -9.96 27.83
CA GLU A 126 -15.25 -11.11 28.02
C GLU A 126 -14.82 -11.74 26.69
N PRO A 127 -13.54 -12.17 26.58
CA PRO A 127 -13.05 -12.85 25.40
C PRO A 127 -13.74 -14.21 25.22
N ARG A 128 -14.09 -14.55 23.99
CA ARG A 128 -14.81 -15.80 23.67
C ARG A 128 -14.01 -16.67 22.72
N LEU A 129 -13.96 -17.96 23.03
CA LEU A 129 -13.46 -18.98 22.11
C LEU A 129 -14.59 -19.45 21.19
N LYS A 130 -14.42 -19.31 19.90
CA LYS A 130 -15.37 -19.74 18.86
C LYS A 130 -14.92 -21.04 18.20
N ARG A 131 -15.83 -21.71 17.49
CA ARG A 131 -15.47 -22.76 16.52
C ARG A 131 -15.04 -22.12 15.20
N TRP A 132 -14.21 -22.81 14.44
CA TRP A 132 -13.62 -22.31 13.20
C TRP A 132 -14.65 -21.72 12.22
N ASN A 133 -15.77 -22.43 12.02
CA ASN A 133 -16.81 -22.05 11.06
C ASN A 133 -17.89 -21.12 11.66
N GLU A 134 -17.79 -20.74 12.94
CA GLU A 134 -18.76 -19.82 13.54
C GLU A 134 -18.54 -18.39 13.04
N ARG A 135 -19.64 -17.72 12.67
CA ARG A 135 -19.56 -16.33 12.26
C ARG A 135 -19.19 -15.42 13.44
N PRO A 136 -18.41 -14.35 13.19
CA PRO A 136 -18.17 -13.34 14.21
C PRO A 136 -19.46 -12.65 14.65
N ASP A 137 -19.58 -12.32 15.94
CA ASP A 137 -20.70 -11.53 16.47
C ASP A 137 -20.31 -10.06 16.62
N LYS A 138 -21.08 -9.15 16.01
CA LYS A 138 -20.86 -7.69 16.15
C LYS A 138 -20.90 -7.22 17.60
N LYS A 139 -21.66 -7.90 18.48
CA LYS A 139 -21.77 -7.57 19.91
C LYS A 139 -20.49 -7.85 20.70
N SER A 140 -19.61 -8.71 20.17
CA SER A 140 -18.34 -9.08 20.81
C SER A 140 -17.23 -8.05 20.61
N LEU A 141 -17.43 -7.04 19.76
CA LEU A 141 -16.42 -6.03 19.39
C LEU A 141 -15.06 -6.61 18.96
N GLY A 142 -15.03 -7.84 18.44
CA GLY A 142 -13.80 -8.49 17.98
C GLY A 142 -13.04 -9.25 19.07
N TYR A 143 -13.59 -9.40 20.28
CA TYR A 143 -13.03 -10.23 21.35
C TYR A 143 -13.39 -11.71 21.18
N GLU A 144 -13.22 -12.22 19.96
CA GLU A 144 -13.50 -13.60 19.59
C GLU A 144 -12.26 -14.24 18.97
N PHE A 145 -11.89 -15.40 19.48
CA PHE A 145 -10.68 -16.12 19.11
C PHE A 145 -11.01 -17.47 18.50
N TYR A 146 -10.25 -17.84 17.48
CA TYR A 146 -10.49 -19.01 16.63
C TYR A 146 -9.27 -19.94 16.60
N MET A 147 -8.24 -19.61 17.37
CA MET A 147 -7.02 -20.41 17.57
C MET A 147 -6.10 -20.47 16.37
N GLY A 148 -6.24 -19.55 15.41
CA GLY A 148 -5.21 -19.37 14.39
C GLY A 148 -3.90 -18.91 15.00
N THR A 149 -2.78 -19.48 14.53
CA THR A 149 -1.45 -19.21 15.08
C THR A 149 -0.40 -19.00 13.99
N LEU A 150 0.77 -18.48 14.35
CA LEU A 150 1.90 -18.35 13.43
C LEU A 150 2.41 -19.71 12.92
N GLY A 151 2.28 -20.79 13.71
CA GLY A 151 2.61 -22.13 13.21
C GLY A 151 1.65 -22.63 12.14
N GLY A 152 0.49 -21.94 11.98
CA GLY A 152 -0.46 -22.21 10.93
C GLY A 152 -0.32 -21.31 9.68
N ILE A 153 0.69 -20.45 9.65
CA ILE A 153 1.01 -19.59 8.49
C ILE A 153 2.19 -20.19 7.76
#